data_AF-J3IY24-F1
#
_entry.id   AF-J3IY24-F1
#
_cell.length_a   1.000
_cell.length_b   1.000
_cell.length_c   1.000
_cell.angle_alpha   90.00
_cell.angle_beta   90.00
_cell.angle_gamma   90.00
#
_symmetry.space_group_name_H-M   'P 1'
#
loop_
_entity.id
_entity.type
_entity.pdbx_description
1 polymer ?
#
loop_
_entity_poly.entity_id
_entity_poly.type
_entity_poly.pdbx_seq_one_letter_code
_entity_poly.pdbx_strand_id
1 'polypeptide(L)'
;MTSENSSARQAPGVAPSEQLEHFLGSSTQSAVVFRYLDMLAERTQALEQRIGLHEVQQLRRENKQLREQVKQGTCVSIDLLTVYLPIIYHNFWNTVRPDELAMLAGSSQIPQIPSPYNEPDALLVTSMKQRFLQLSEEARGSVIAFCHRLPYPLTVRRSMQSVLKASA
;
A
#
# COMPACT_ATOMS: atom_id res chain seq x y z
N MET A 1 -84.58 3.93 -55.21
CA MET A 1 -83.81 2.94 -54.43
C MET A 1 -82.34 3.25 -54.69
N THR A 2 -81.68 3.88 -53.70
CA THR A 2 -80.64 3.27 -52.82
C THR A 2 -79.30 3.07 -53.53
N SER A 3 -78.13 3.47 -53.01
CA SER A 3 -77.78 4.25 -51.80
C SER A 3 -76.30 4.67 -51.90
N GLU A 4 -75.92 5.70 -51.13
CA GLU A 4 -74.62 5.92 -50.42
C GLU A 4 -73.27 5.76 -51.17
N ASN A 5 -72.31 6.71 -51.21
CA ASN A 5 -71.77 7.74 -50.29
C ASN A 5 -70.45 7.34 -49.56
N SER A 6 -69.55 8.32 -49.44
CA SER A 6 -68.43 8.48 -48.48
C SER A 6 -67.02 7.94 -48.77
N SER A 7 -66.03 8.85 -48.57
CA SER A 7 -64.62 8.60 -48.19
C SER A 7 -63.71 7.94 -49.25
N ALA A 8 -62.39 8.12 -49.36
CA ALA A 8 -61.36 9.02 -48.79
C ALA A 8 -60.05 8.80 -49.63
N ARG A 9 -58.88 9.46 -49.49
CA ARG A 9 -58.32 10.48 -48.57
C ARG A 9 -57.08 11.15 -49.23
N GLN A 10 -56.80 12.43 -48.92
CA GLN A 10 -55.48 13.12 -48.83
C GLN A 10 -54.39 13.00 -49.94
N ALA A 11 -53.68 14.12 -50.14
CA ALA A 11 -52.50 14.34 -50.98
C ALA A 11 -51.20 13.74 -50.34
N PRO A 12 -49.93 13.93 -50.82
CA PRO A 12 -49.43 15.04 -51.66
C PRO A 12 -48.39 14.74 -52.76
N GLY A 13 -48.28 15.66 -53.71
CA GLY A 13 -47.02 15.92 -54.42
C GLY A 13 -46.21 16.96 -53.64
N VAL A 14 -45.19 16.51 -52.88
CA VAL A 14 -44.27 17.38 -52.14
C VAL A 14 -43.41 18.16 -53.13
N ALA A 15 -43.18 19.46 -52.89
CA ALA A 15 -42.39 20.27 -53.80
C ALA A 15 -40.92 19.79 -53.81
N PRO A 16 -40.21 19.80 -54.95
CA PRO A 16 -38.81 19.36 -55.00
C PRO A 16 -37.89 20.20 -54.11
N SER A 17 -38.27 21.44 -53.82
CA SER A 17 -37.63 22.31 -52.82
C SER A 17 -37.81 21.83 -51.38
N GLU A 18 -39.01 21.36 -50.99
CA GLU A 18 -39.24 20.78 -49.65
C GLU A 18 -38.47 19.46 -49.47
N GLN A 19 -38.37 18.64 -50.52
CA GLN A 19 -37.50 17.47 -50.51
C GLN A 19 -36.02 17.85 -50.38
N LEU A 20 -35.56 18.87 -51.11
CA LEU A 20 -34.17 19.35 -51.01
C LEU A 20 -33.86 19.96 -49.65
N GLU A 21 -34.76 20.73 -49.04
CA GLU A 21 -34.58 21.26 -47.69
C GLU A 21 -34.60 20.15 -46.63
N HIS A 22 -35.47 19.14 -46.76
CA HIS A 22 -35.47 17.99 -45.86
C HIS A 22 -34.20 17.13 -46.05
N PHE A 23 -33.70 16.97 -47.27
CA PHE A 23 -32.47 16.22 -47.57
C PHE A 23 -31.22 16.98 -47.13
N LEU A 24 -31.13 18.28 -47.37
CA LEU A 24 -30.04 19.14 -46.89
C LEU A 24 -30.09 19.29 -45.37
N GLY A 25 -31.27 19.48 -44.78
CA GLY A 25 -31.46 19.54 -43.33
C GLY A 25 -31.02 18.25 -42.64
N SER A 26 -31.49 17.09 -43.11
CA SER A 26 -31.10 15.80 -42.54
C SER A 26 -29.64 15.40 -42.84
N SER A 27 -29.12 15.67 -44.04
CA SER A 27 -27.73 15.39 -44.41
C SER A 27 -26.74 16.29 -43.64
N THR A 28 -27.04 17.58 -43.48
CA THR A 28 -26.22 18.48 -42.67
C THR A 28 -26.35 18.19 -41.17
N GLN A 29 -27.55 17.90 -40.65
CA GLN A 29 -27.71 17.45 -39.26
C GLN A 29 -26.92 16.17 -38.99
N SER A 30 -27.02 15.16 -39.87
CA SER A 30 -26.28 13.91 -39.74
C SER A 30 -24.76 14.16 -39.75
N ALA A 31 -24.25 14.94 -40.71
CA ALA A 31 -22.83 15.30 -40.76
C ALA A 31 -22.35 16.11 -39.54
N VAL A 32 -23.19 16.99 -38.99
CA VAL A 32 -22.91 17.74 -37.75
C VAL A 32 -22.91 16.82 -36.53
N VAL A 33 -23.85 15.88 -36.44
CA VAL A 33 -23.92 14.87 -35.37
C VAL A 33 -22.68 13.97 -35.40
N PHE A 34 -22.26 13.47 -36.57
CA PHE A 34 -21.03 12.67 -36.69
C PHE A 34 -19.79 13.47 -36.26
N ARG A 35 -19.62 14.71 -36.74
CA ARG A 35 -18.51 15.59 -36.29
C ARG A 35 -18.52 15.86 -34.80
N TYR A 36 -19.70 15.93 -34.17
CA TYR A 36 -19.82 16.11 -32.73
C TYR A 36 -19.46 14.81 -31.97
N LEU A 37 -19.84 13.64 -32.48
CA LEU A 37 -19.44 12.34 -31.93
C LEU A 37 -17.92 12.13 -32.03
N ASP A 38 -17.30 12.48 -33.15
CA ASP A 38 -15.84 12.43 -33.31
C ASP A 38 -15.13 13.34 -32.29
N MET A 39 -15.58 14.58 -32.14
CA MET A 39 -15.05 15.54 -31.14
C MET A 39 -15.22 15.04 -29.70
N LEU A 40 -16.34 14.37 -29.39
CA LEU A 40 -16.55 13.74 -28.08
C LEU A 40 -15.60 12.56 -27.87
N ALA A 41 -15.38 11.72 -28.88
CA ALA A 41 -14.45 10.60 -28.80
C ALA A 41 -13.01 11.07 -28.56
N GLU A 42 -12.53 12.08 -29.32
CA GLU A 42 -11.22 12.71 -29.11
C GLU A 42 -11.07 13.29 -27.71
N ARG A 43 -12.07 14.04 -27.22
CA ARG A 43 -12.05 14.57 -25.84
C ARG A 43 -12.02 13.47 -24.78
N THR A 44 -12.79 12.40 -24.99
CA THR A 44 -12.87 11.28 -24.05
C THR A 44 -11.52 10.58 -23.97
N GLN A 45 -10.92 10.25 -25.12
CA GLN A 45 -9.60 9.63 -25.19
C GLN A 45 -8.51 10.52 -24.56
N ALA A 46 -8.55 11.84 -24.79
CA ALA A 46 -7.61 12.79 -24.19
C ALA A 46 -7.78 12.90 -22.66
N LEU A 47 -9.00 12.77 -22.13
CA LEU A 47 -9.26 12.73 -20.70
C LEU A 47 -8.79 11.41 -20.07
N GLU A 48 -9.09 10.27 -20.69
CA GLU A 48 -8.63 8.94 -20.27
C GLU A 48 -7.10 8.87 -20.20
N GLN A 49 -6.40 9.34 -21.24
CA GLN A 49 -4.94 9.42 -21.24
C GLN A 49 -4.40 10.28 -20.10
N ARG A 50 -5.02 11.43 -19.82
CA ARG A 50 -4.61 12.33 -18.73
C ARG A 50 -4.87 11.73 -17.36
N ILE A 51 -6.00 11.05 -17.17
CA ILE A 51 -6.35 10.35 -15.92
C ILE A 51 -5.36 9.20 -15.68
N GLY A 52 -5.14 8.33 -16.67
CA GLY A 52 -4.19 7.22 -16.56
C GLY A 52 -2.75 7.68 -16.29
N LEU A 53 -2.30 8.78 -16.93
CA LEU A 53 -0.99 9.37 -16.63
C LEU A 53 -0.91 9.93 -15.21
N HIS A 54 -1.97 10.57 -14.71
CA HIS A 54 -2.02 11.08 -13.34
C HIS A 54 -2.02 9.95 -12.30
N GLU A 55 -2.84 8.92 -12.50
CA GLU A 55 -2.91 7.74 -11.64
C GLU A 55 -1.57 6.99 -11.59
N VAL A 56 -0.93 6.75 -12.74
CA VAL A 56 0.42 6.14 -12.79
C VAL A 56 1.47 6.99 -12.07
N GLN A 57 1.40 8.33 -12.16
CA GLN A 57 2.29 9.21 -11.42
C GLN A 57 2.02 9.18 -9.90
N GLN A 58 0.75 9.18 -9.49
CA GLN A 58 0.35 9.08 -8.09
C GLN A 58 0.81 7.74 -7.49
N LEU A 59 0.45 6.62 -8.12
CA LEU A 59 0.87 5.28 -7.70
C LEU A 59 2.40 5.15 -7.62
N ARG A 60 3.16 5.77 -8.53
CA ARG A 60 4.63 5.81 -8.45
C ARG A 60 5.16 6.60 -7.25
N ARG A 61 4.51 7.71 -6.87
CA ARG A 61 4.86 8.49 -5.67
C ARG A 61 4.55 7.68 -4.41
N GLU A 62 3.37 7.08 -4.34
CA GLU A 62 2.95 6.22 -3.22
C GLU A 62 3.87 4.99 -3.10
N ASN A 63 4.19 4.30 -4.20
CA ASN A 63 5.14 3.18 -4.18
C ASN A 63 6.54 3.62 -3.72
N LYS A 64 7.00 4.81 -4.13
CA LYS A 64 8.28 5.36 -3.68
C LYS A 64 8.25 5.64 -2.18
N GLN A 65 7.21 6.31 -1.67
CA GLN A 65 7.03 6.60 -0.25
C GLN A 65 6.93 5.34 0.59
N LEU A 66 6.15 4.34 0.16
CA LEU A 66 6.05 3.04 0.84
C LEU A 66 7.39 2.29 0.84
N ARG A 67 8.14 2.30 -0.27
CA ARG A 67 9.50 1.71 -0.33
C ARG A 67 10.49 2.45 0.56
N GLU A 68 10.37 3.77 0.70
CA GLU A 68 11.18 4.58 1.62
C GLU A 68 10.80 4.29 3.08
N GLN A 69 9.52 4.18 3.41
CA GLN A 69 9.03 3.76 4.73
C GLN A 69 9.47 2.33 5.08
N VAL A 70 9.43 1.38 4.14
CA VAL A 70 9.93 0.00 4.36
C VAL A 70 11.45 -0.03 4.55
N LYS A 71 12.22 0.80 3.83
CA LYS A 71 13.66 0.97 4.06
C LYS A 71 13.98 1.60 5.43
N GLN A 72 13.18 2.58 5.85
CA GLN A 72 13.28 3.20 7.18
C GLN A 72 12.76 2.27 8.29
N GLY A 73 11.87 1.34 7.93
CA GLY A 73 11.35 0.22 8.71
C GLY A 73 12.37 -0.86 9.08
N THR A 74 13.63 -0.45 9.25
CA THR A 74 14.67 -1.08 10.07
C THR A 74 14.62 -2.61 10.06
N CYS A 75 15.29 -3.19 9.07
CA CYS A 75 15.81 -4.55 9.19
C CYS A 75 16.85 -4.52 10.32
N VAL A 76 16.41 -4.86 11.53
CA VAL A 76 17.30 -4.96 12.70
C VAL A 76 18.13 -6.22 12.51
N SER A 77 19.45 -6.12 12.68
CA SER A 77 20.32 -7.30 12.58
C SER A 77 19.81 -8.41 13.50
N ILE A 78 19.48 -9.56 12.90
CA ILE A 78 19.01 -10.74 13.63
C ILE A 78 20.05 -11.22 14.64
N ASP A 79 21.34 -10.99 14.38
CA ASP A 79 22.44 -11.31 15.29
C ASP A 79 22.44 -10.40 16.52
N LEU A 80 22.22 -9.08 16.35
CA LEU A 80 22.07 -8.15 17.47
C LEU A 80 20.85 -8.52 18.34
N LEU A 81 19.71 -8.82 17.71
CA LEU A 81 18.52 -9.28 18.44
C LEU A 81 18.80 -10.57 19.20
N THR A 82 19.46 -11.53 18.55
CA THR A 82 19.79 -12.84 19.13
C THR A 82 20.67 -12.72 20.37
N VAL A 83 21.64 -11.79 20.35
CA VAL A 83 22.55 -11.54 21.48
C VAL A 83 21.87 -10.75 22.62
N TYR A 84 21.10 -9.71 22.31
CA TYR A 84 20.64 -8.76 23.34
C TYR A 84 19.24 -9.05 23.90
N LEU A 85 18.33 -9.72 23.18
CA LEU A 85 17.01 -10.06 23.71
C LEU A 85 17.02 -10.90 25.01
N PRO A 86 17.83 -11.97 25.17
CA PRO A 86 17.94 -12.71 26.44
C PRO A 86 18.64 -11.93 27.57
N ILE A 87 19.31 -10.81 27.25
CA ILE A 87 19.89 -9.87 28.22
C ILE A 87 18.84 -8.84 28.68
N ILE A 88 17.93 -8.45 27.79
CA ILE A 88 16.85 -7.48 28.04
C ILE A 88 15.68 -8.12 28.80
N TYR A 89 15.25 -9.32 28.38
CA TYR A 89 14.12 -10.04 28.94
C TYR A 89 14.56 -11.26 29.75
N HIS A 90 13.67 -11.76 30.61
CA HIS A 90 13.80 -13.07 31.23
C HIS A 90 13.21 -14.17 30.34
N ASN A 91 13.89 -15.32 30.25
CA ASN A 91 13.41 -16.53 29.58
C ASN A 91 12.93 -16.30 28.13
N PHE A 92 13.58 -15.41 27.40
CA PHE A 92 13.15 -14.97 26.07
C PHE A 92 12.95 -16.15 25.09
N TRP A 93 13.97 -17.01 24.98
CA TRP A 93 13.95 -18.18 24.08
C TRP A 93 13.03 -19.34 24.53
N ASN A 94 12.52 -19.29 25.76
CA ASN A 94 11.48 -20.19 26.24
C ASN A 94 10.07 -19.67 25.91
N THR A 95 9.95 -18.44 25.42
CA THR A 95 8.67 -17.76 25.11
C THR A 95 8.50 -17.48 23.62
N VAL A 96 9.57 -17.03 22.94
CA VAL A 96 9.57 -16.66 21.51
C VAL A 96 10.41 -17.64 20.73
N ARG A 97 9.86 -18.21 19.66
CA ARG A 97 10.60 -19.15 18.81
C ARG A 97 11.61 -18.43 17.91
N PRO A 98 12.74 -19.04 17.55
CA PRO A 98 13.68 -18.47 16.56
C PRO A 98 13.02 -18.13 15.22
N ASP A 99 12.11 -18.97 14.76
CA ASP A 99 11.33 -18.77 13.52
C ASP A 99 10.46 -17.49 13.60
N GLU A 100 9.81 -17.28 14.76
CA GLU A 100 8.96 -16.12 15.03
C GLU A 100 9.79 -14.83 15.13
N LEU A 101 10.96 -14.89 15.77
CA LEU A 101 11.88 -13.76 15.82
C LEU A 101 12.32 -13.34 14.41
N ALA A 102 12.67 -14.31 13.55
CA ALA A 102 13.07 -14.04 12.17
C ALA A 102 11.94 -13.34 11.39
N MET A 103 10.70 -13.84 11.49
CA MET A 103 9.53 -13.21 10.89
C MET A 103 9.30 -11.78 11.40
N LEU A 104 9.34 -11.56 12.71
CA LEU A 104 9.11 -10.23 13.31
C LEU A 104 10.23 -9.23 12.98
N ALA A 105 11.46 -9.71 12.80
CA ALA A 105 12.60 -8.89 12.37
C ALA A 105 12.61 -8.63 10.84
N GLY A 106 11.70 -9.24 10.07
CA GLY A 106 11.71 -9.19 8.60
C GLY A 106 12.92 -9.93 7.99
N SER A 107 13.50 -10.87 8.72
CA SER A 107 14.69 -11.64 8.34
C SER A 107 14.30 -13.00 7.77
N SER A 108 14.87 -13.38 6.62
CA SER A 108 14.80 -14.77 6.12
C SER A 108 15.78 -15.72 6.84
N GLN A 109 16.73 -15.19 7.62
CA GLN A 109 17.68 -15.96 8.40
C GLN A 109 17.09 -16.24 9.79
N ILE A 110 16.89 -17.54 10.07
CA ILE A 110 16.47 -18.05 11.38
C ILE A 110 17.72 -18.25 12.25
N PRO A 111 17.80 -17.65 13.45
CA PRO A 111 18.98 -17.80 14.31
C PRO A 111 19.03 -19.21 14.93
N GLN A 112 20.22 -19.81 14.92
CA GLN A 112 20.46 -21.14 15.50
C GLN A 112 20.69 -21.00 17.01
N ILE A 113 19.64 -21.27 17.79
CA ILE A 113 19.68 -21.19 19.26
C ILE A 113 19.92 -22.60 19.84
N PRO A 114 20.92 -22.79 20.71
CA PRO A 114 21.15 -24.09 21.34
C PRO A 114 19.97 -24.45 22.25
N SER A 115 19.50 -25.69 22.14
CA SER A 115 18.47 -26.25 23.01
C SER A 115 19.10 -27.30 23.94
N PRO A 116 18.95 -27.18 25.28
CA PRO A 116 18.29 -26.09 26.01
C PRO A 116 19.10 -24.78 26.03
N TYR A 117 18.40 -23.64 26.06
CA TYR A 117 19.05 -22.34 26.24
C TYR A 117 19.26 -22.04 27.72
N ASN A 118 20.51 -21.77 28.12
CA ASN A 118 20.85 -21.38 29.48
C ASN A 118 20.67 -19.86 29.68
N GLU A 119 19.81 -19.49 30.62
CA GLU A 119 19.53 -18.08 30.96
C GLU A 119 20.81 -17.36 31.45
N PRO A 120 21.14 -16.17 30.92
CA PRO A 120 22.40 -15.50 31.27
C PRO A 120 22.39 -14.96 32.71
N ASP A 121 23.51 -15.22 33.40
CA ASP A 121 23.79 -14.80 34.78
C ASP A 121 23.88 -13.27 34.93
N ALA A 122 23.69 -12.78 36.17
CA ALA A 122 23.69 -11.36 36.51
C ALA A 122 25.00 -10.64 36.15
N LEU A 123 26.17 -11.30 36.29
CA LEU A 123 27.45 -10.73 35.88
C LEU A 123 27.52 -10.57 34.35
N LEU A 124 27.10 -11.61 33.61
CA LEU A 124 27.06 -11.59 32.15
C LEU A 124 26.10 -10.50 31.65
N VAL A 125 24.89 -10.42 32.20
CA VAL A 125 23.90 -9.37 31.89
C VAL A 125 24.47 -7.97 32.13
N THR A 126 25.22 -7.76 33.21
CA THR A 126 25.82 -6.45 33.52
C THR A 126 26.91 -6.08 32.50
N SER A 127 27.76 -7.03 32.12
CA SER A 127 28.79 -6.82 31.08
C SER A 127 28.17 -6.58 29.68
N MET A 128 27.12 -7.33 29.32
CA MET A 128 26.41 -7.15 28.05
C MET A 128 25.61 -5.85 28.02
N LYS A 129 25.06 -5.38 29.15
CA LYS A 129 24.46 -4.04 29.27
C LYS A 129 25.49 -2.95 28.96
N GLN A 130 26.70 -3.04 29.50
CA GLN A 130 27.75 -2.06 29.18
C GLN A 130 28.10 -2.07 27.69
N ARG A 131 28.24 -3.26 27.08
CA ARG A 131 28.46 -3.40 25.64
C ARG A 131 27.30 -2.86 24.80
N PHE A 132 26.05 -3.06 25.24
CA PHE A 132 24.85 -2.51 24.60
C PHE A 132 24.83 -0.98 24.60
N LEU A 133 25.26 -0.35 25.71
CA LEU A 133 25.37 1.10 25.81
C LEU A 133 26.50 1.68 24.94
N GLN A 134 27.53 0.88 24.63
CA GLN A 134 28.63 1.22 23.72
C GLN A 134 28.31 1.03 22.22
N LEU A 135 27.14 0.47 21.87
CA LEU A 135 26.68 0.40 20.48
C LEU A 135 26.40 1.81 19.92
N SER A 136 26.45 1.94 18.59
CA SER A 136 25.97 3.14 17.91
C SER A 136 24.51 3.42 18.24
N GLU A 137 24.13 4.70 18.22
CA GLU A 137 22.76 5.11 18.59
C GLU A 137 21.71 4.51 17.65
N GLU A 138 22.04 4.36 16.37
CA GLU A 138 21.22 3.68 15.37
C GLU A 138 21.00 2.20 15.72
N ALA A 139 22.07 1.46 16.05
CA ALA A 139 21.97 0.05 16.43
C ALA A 139 21.16 -0.11 17.72
N ARG A 140 21.44 0.70 18.74
CA ARG A 140 20.74 0.71 20.02
C ARG A 140 19.26 1.06 19.85
N GLY A 141 18.96 2.11 19.09
CA GLY A 141 17.61 2.55 18.75
C GLY A 141 16.83 1.47 17.97
N SER A 142 17.47 0.79 17.03
CA SER A 142 16.84 -0.29 16.26
C SER A 142 16.40 -1.47 17.14
N VAL A 143 17.23 -1.89 18.11
CA VAL A 143 16.89 -2.96 19.06
C VAL A 143 15.77 -2.52 20.01
N ILE A 144 15.76 -1.27 20.48
CA ILE A 144 14.71 -0.77 21.39
C ILE A 144 13.38 -0.60 20.63
N ALA A 145 13.40 -0.03 19.41
CA ALA A 145 12.23 0.05 18.55
C ALA A 145 11.69 -1.33 18.14
N PHE A 146 12.52 -2.37 18.12
CA PHE A 146 12.07 -3.75 18.02
C PHE A 146 11.39 -4.22 19.32
N CYS A 147 11.99 -3.97 20.48
CA CYS A 147 11.42 -4.32 21.79
C CYS A 147 10.01 -3.72 22.02
N HIS A 148 9.76 -2.49 21.55
CA HIS A 148 8.44 -1.86 21.63
C HIS A 148 7.40 -2.43 20.66
N ARG A 149 7.81 -3.16 19.62
CA ARG A 149 6.92 -3.81 18.63
C ARG A 149 6.60 -5.27 18.97
N LEU A 150 7.22 -5.86 20.00
CA LEU A 150 7.00 -7.25 20.38
C LEU A 150 5.57 -7.45 20.96
N PRO A 151 4.76 -8.37 20.41
CA PRO A 151 3.38 -8.61 20.89
C PRO A 151 3.30 -9.50 22.15
N TYR A 152 4.43 -9.93 22.71
CA TYR A 152 4.49 -10.92 23.79
C TYR A 152 4.59 -10.26 25.18
N PRO A 153 3.95 -10.80 26.22
CA PRO A 153 4.04 -10.32 27.61
C PRO A 153 5.38 -10.72 28.27
N LEU A 154 6.49 -10.18 27.77
CA LEU A 154 7.84 -10.50 28.21
C LEU A 154 8.25 -9.69 29.45
N THR A 155 8.88 -10.35 30.42
CA THR A 155 9.36 -9.69 31.65
C THR A 155 10.73 -9.03 31.42
N VAL A 156 10.79 -7.70 31.43
CA VAL A 156 12.04 -6.93 31.31
C VAL A 156 12.87 -7.02 32.59
N ARG A 157 14.15 -7.40 32.47
CA ARG A 157 15.10 -7.44 33.59
C ARG A 157 15.27 -6.06 34.22
N ARG A 158 15.26 -5.98 35.57
CA ARG A 158 15.38 -4.70 36.32
C ARG A 158 16.58 -3.84 35.87
N SER A 159 17.71 -4.48 35.53
CA SER A 159 18.91 -3.81 35.03
C SER A 159 18.73 -3.10 33.69
N MET A 160 17.80 -3.53 32.85
CA MET A 160 17.56 -3.00 31.49
C MET A 160 16.31 -2.11 31.40
N GLN A 161 15.44 -2.11 32.41
CA GLN A 161 14.23 -1.26 32.45
C GLN A 161 14.54 0.24 32.27
N SER A 162 15.65 0.74 32.82
CA SER A 162 16.04 2.15 32.66
C SER A 162 16.48 2.48 31.23
N VAL A 163 17.02 1.50 30.51
CA VAL A 163 17.52 1.69 29.13
C VAL A 163 16.35 1.74 28.14
N LEU A 164 15.35 0.87 28.32
CA LEU A 164 14.14 0.85 27.49
C LEU A 164 13.21 2.05 27.76
N LYS A 165 13.16 2.56 28.98
CA LYS A 165 12.33 3.73 29.34
C LYS A 165 12.93 5.08 28.96
N ALA A 166 14.24 5.16 28.73
CA ALA A 166 14.94 6.41 28.43
C ALA A 166 14.88 6.81 26.94
N SER A 167 14.26 5.99 26.10
CA SER A 167 14.20 6.13 24.63
C SER A 167 12.76 6.06 24.09
N ALA A 168 11.79 6.41 24.93
CA ALA A 168 10.37 6.54 24.60
C ALA A 168 9.90 7.96 24.97
#